data_AF-A0A9N9X6K8-F1
#
_entry.id   AF-A0A9N9X6K8-F1
#
_cell.length_a   1.000
_cell.length_b   1.000
_cell.length_c   1.000
_cell.angle_alpha   90.00
_cell.angle_beta   90.00
_cell.angle_gamma   90.00
#
_symmetry.space_group_name_H-M   'P 1'
#
loop_
_entity.id
_entity.type
_entity.pdbx_description
1 polymer ?
#
loop_
_entity_poly.entity_id
_entity_poly.type
_entity_poly.pdbx_seq_one_letter_code
_entity_poly.pdbx_strand_id
1 'polypeptide(L)'
;MKFLVFCIVLSVFVTLVFSQTEKQCPANSHQGCAPCCPDPTCSNRKPGCPDKICTGECKYKCRCDEGFIYNNVGDCVRPDACPNA
;
A
#
# COMPACT_ATOMS: atom_id res chain seq x y z
N MET A 1 3.74 15.28 -41.38
CA MET A 1 3.06 14.02 -40.98
C MET A 1 3.90 13.17 -40.03
N LYS A 2 5.13 12.77 -40.39
CA LYS A 2 6.01 11.92 -39.55
C LYS A 2 6.24 12.44 -38.12
N PHE A 3 6.55 13.74 -37.98
CA PHE A 3 6.78 14.38 -36.68
C PHE A 3 5.51 14.41 -35.80
N LEU A 4 4.34 14.65 -36.40
CA LEU A 4 3.07 14.65 -35.66
C LEU A 4 2.75 13.25 -35.12
N VAL A 5 2.96 12.21 -35.92
CA VAL A 5 2.77 10.82 -35.49
C VAL A 5 3.71 10.47 -34.34
N PHE A 6 4.97 10.89 -34.42
CA PHE A 6 5.95 10.67 -33.34
C PHE A 6 5.55 11.36 -32.03
N CYS A 7 5.09 12.61 -32.09
CA CYS A 7 4.60 13.34 -30.92
C CYS A 7 3.37 12.68 -30.30
N ILE A 8 2.44 12.16 -31.12
CA ILE A 8 1.24 11.46 -30.63
C ILE A 8 1.60 10.14 -29.96
N VAL A 9 2.53 9.38 -30.53
CA VAL A 9 2.98 8.10 -29.92
C VAL A 9 3.67 8.36 -28.58
N LEU A 10 4.54 9.38 -28.51
CA LEU A 10 5.21 9.75 -27.26
C LEU A 10 4.21 10.22 -26.20
N SER A 11 3.23 11.05 -26.56
CA SER A 11 2.25 11.54 -25.58
C SER A 11 1.38 10.41 -25.03
N VAL A 12 0.98 9.45 -25.87
CA VAL A 12 0.24 8.25 -25.43
C VAL A 12 1.11 7.36 -24.53
N PHE A 13 2.39 7.18 -24.85
CA PHE A 13 3.29 6.40 -24.02
C PHE A 13 3.47 7.04 -22.63
N VAL A 14 3.61 8.36 -22.60
CA VAL A 14 3.73 9.14 -21.38
C VAL A 14 2.47 9.01 -20.52
N THR A 15 1.26 9.17 -21.08
CA THR A 15 0.01 9.05 -20.31
C THR A 15 -0.22 7.64 -19.76
N LEU A 16 0.15 6.59 -20.50
CA LEU A 16 0.05 5.21 -20.04
C LEU A 16 0.99 4.93 -18.85
N VAL A 17 2.21 5.46 -18.88
CA VAL A 17 3.16 5.35 -17.75
C VAL A 17 2.64 6.10 -16.52
N PHE A 18 2.13 7.32 -16.70
CA PHE A 18 1.59 8.12 -15.59
C PHE A 18 0.34 7.49 -14.95
N SER A 19 -0.46 6.73 -15.70
CA SER A 19 -1.63 6.02 -15.16
C SER A 19 -1.28 4.95 -14.12
N GLN A 20 -0.03 4.45 -14.10
CA GLN A 20 0.44 3.47 -13.12
C GLN A 20 0.90 4.09 -11.80
N THR A 21 0.91 5.42 -11.73
CA THR A 21 1.35 6.21 -10.57
C THR A 21 0.16 6.71 -9.74
N GLU A 22 -1.03 6.15 -9.92
CA GLU A 22 -2.08 6.23 -8.91
C GLU A 22 -1.61 5.40 -7.71
N LYS A 23 -1.81 5.89 -6.48
CA LYS A 23 -1.40 5.23 -5.23
C LYS A 23 -2.16 3.92 -5.01
N GLN A 24 -1.92 2.92 -5.84
CA GLN A 24 -2.56 1.63 -5.76
C GLN A 24 -1.91 0.86 -4.63
N CYS A 25 -2.71 0.62 -3.60
CA CYS A 25 -2.32 -0.22 -2.50
C CYS A 25 -2.14 -1.67 -3.01
N PRO A 26 -1.24 -2.45 -2.38
CA PRO A 26 -1.03 -3.84 -2.76
C PRO A 26 -2.33 -4.66 -2.62
N ALA A 27 -2.35 -5.85 -3.20
CA ALA A 27 -3.51 -6.74 -3.07
C ALA A 27 -3.89 -6.96 -1.59
N ASN A 28 -5.19 -7.05 -1.31
CA ASN A 28 -5.76 -7.19 0.04
C ASN A 28 -5.45 -6.01 0.96
N SER A 29 -5.44 -4.79 0.41
CA SER A 29 -5.28 -3.57 1.18
C SER A 29 -6.03 -2.39 0.56
N HIS A 30 -6.40 -1.43 1.40
CA HIS A 30 -7.09 -0.21 1.01
C HIS A 30 -6.33 1.02 1.52
N GLN A 31 -6.60 2.18 0.92
CA GLN A 31 -6.09 3.43 1.43
C GLN A 31 -6.86 3.82 2.71
N GLY A 32 -6.13 4.05 3.80
CA GLY A 32 -6.71 4.42 5.09
C GLY A 32 -5.78 5.33 5.91
N CYS A 33 -6.25 5.78 7.06
CA CYS A 33 -5.43 6.56 7.99
C CYS A 33 -4.45 5.66 8.72
N ALA A 34 -3.19 6.08 8.86
CA ALA A 34 -2.20 5.36 9.64
C ALA A 34 -2.76 5.10 11.06
N PRO A 35 -2.70 3.85 11.53
CA PRO A 35 -3.25 3.52 12.83
C PRO A 35 -2.37 4.13 13.92
N CYS A 36 -2.98 4.46 15.04
CA CYS A 36 -2.25 4.92 16.22
C CYS A 36 -1.39 3.80 16.82
N CYS A 37 -1.95 2.60 16.92
CA CYS A 37 -1.24 1.38 17.26
C CYS A 37 -0.67 0.77 15.98
N PRO A 38 0.51 0.13 15.99
CA PRO A 38 1.05 -0.53 14.80
C PRO A 38 0.09 -1.61 14.26
N ASP A 39 0.00 -1.75 12.94
CA ASP A 39 -0.73 -2.89 12.34
C ASP A 39 0.04 -4.20 12.61
N PRO A 40 -0.66 -5.34 12.76
CA PRO A 40 -0.01 -6.64 12.88
C PRO A 40 0.84 -6.99 11.66
N THR A 41 1.93 -7.72 11.90
CA THR A 41 2.83 -8.22 10.87
C THR A 41 3.12 -9.70 11.10
N CYS A 42 3.69 -10.39 10.11
CA CYS A 42 4.12 -11.78 10.26
C CYS A 42 5.06 -11.97 11.46
N SER A 43 6.00 -11.04 11.67
CA SER A 43 6.98 -11.06 12.76
C SER A 43 6.40 -10.60 14.11
N ASN A 44 5.28 -9.87 14.12
CA ASN A 44 4.60 -9.44 15.34
C ASN A 44 3.08 -9.43 15.14
N ARG A 45 2.43 -10.52 15.57
CA ARG A 45 0.98 -10.71 15.42
C ARG A 45 0.14 -9.84 16.36
N LYS A 46 0.73 -9.39 17.47
CA LYS A 46 0.05 -8.62 18.51
C LYS A 46 0.95 -7.46 18.95
N PRO A 47 1.15 -6.46 18.07
CA PRO A 47 1.94 -5.30 18.45
C PRO A 47 1.27 -4.59 19.62
N GLY A 48 2.05 -4.27 20.65
CA GLY A 48 1.60 -3.41 21.72
C GLY A 48 1.26 -2.02 21.17
N CYS A 49 0.23 -1.38 21.73
CA CYS A 49 -0.01 0.02 21.45
C CYS A 49 0.86 0.85 22.39
N PRO A 50 1.67 1.80 21.89
CA PRO A 50 2.40 2.70 22.77
C PRO A 50 1.42 3.55 23.59
N ASP A 51 1.77 3.93 24.83
CA ASP A 51 0.99 4.81 25.72
C ASP A 51 0.85 6.27 25.20
N LYS A 52 1.05 6.49 23.89
CA LYS A 52 0.97 7.80 23.27
C LYS A 52 -0.48 8.13 22.94
N ILE A 53 -0.87 9.38 23.24
CA ILE A 53 -2.13 9.94 22.77
C ILE A 53 -2.11 9.95 21.24
N CYS A 54 -3.09 9.29 20.63
CA CYS A 54 -3.29 9.29 19.20
C CYS A 54 -3.66 10.69 18.72
N THR A 55 -2.89 11.26 17.79
CA THR A 55 -3.32 12.50 17.14
C THR A 55 -4.49 12.19 16.20
N GLY A 56 -5.49 13.08 16.13
CA GLY A 56 -6.63 12.93 15.22
C GLY A 56 -6.30 13.16 13.74
N GLU A 57 -5.02 13.34 13.41
CA GLU A 57 -4.55 13.61 12.06
C GLU A 57 -4.52 12.32 11.22
N CYS A 58 -5.24 12.32 10.10
CA CYS A 58 -5.18 11.20 9.17
C CYS A 58 -3.94 11.28 8.28
N LYS A 59 -2.92 10.48 8.58
CA LYS A 59 -1.78 10.26 7.68
C LYS A 59 -2.11 9.10 6.75
N TYR A 60 -2.46 9.39 5.50
CA TYR A 60 -2.84 8.35 4.54
C TYR A 60 -1.72 7.33 4.31
N LYS A 61 -2.06 6.05 4.40
CA LYS A 61 -1.23 4.91 4.00
C LYS A 61 -2.11 3.77 3.48
N CYS A 62 -1.49 2.80 2.81
CA CYS A 62 -2.17 1.53 2.57
C CYS A 62 -2.29 0.76 3.88
N ARG A 63 -3.42 0.11 4.12
CA ARG A 63 -3.70 -0.75 5.28
C ARG A 63 -4.23 -2.09 4.80
N CYS A 64 -3.71 -3.17 5.37
CA CYS A 64 -4.26 -4.49 5.09
C CYS A 64 -5.74 -4.55 5.43
N ASP A 65 -6.49 -5.23 4.56
CA ASP A 65 -7.89 -5.51 4.78
C ASP A 65 -8.06 -6.45 5.99
N GLU A 66 -9.28 -6.52 6.50
CA GLU A 66 -9.59 -7.38 7.64
C GLU A 66 -9.21 -8.85 7.34
N GLY A 67 -8.50 -9.47 8.29
CA GLY A 67 -8.00 -10.84 8.14
C GLY A 67 -6.66 -10.96 7.41
N PHE A 68 -6.05 -9.86 6.96
CA PHE A 68 -4.71 -9.82 6.36
C PHE A 68 -3.72 -9.05 7.23
N ILE A 69 -2.43 -9.41 7.12
CA ILE A 69 -1.33 -8.78 7.87
C ILE A 69 -0.12 -8.57 6.97
N TYR A 70 0.75 -7.63 7.34
CA TYR A 70 1.96 -7.37 6.55
C TYR A 70 2.98 -8.50 6.67
N ASN A 71 3.48 -8.96 5.53
CA ASN A 71 4.70 -9.76 5.48
C ASN A 71 5.96 -8.87 5.58
N ASN A 72 7.14 -9.48 5.49
CA ASN A 72 8.41 -8.77 5.62
C ASN A 72 8.77 -7.89 4.40
N VAL A 73 8.06 -8.04 3.28
CA VAL A 73 8.28 -7.25 2.06
C VAL A 73 7.20 -6.18 1.85
N GLY A 74 6.20 -6.11 2.74
CA GLY A 74 5.16 -5.07 2.73
C GLY A 74 3.84 -5.48 2.06
N ASP A 75 3.66 -6.75 1.67
CA ASP A 75 2.38 -7.25 1.14
C ASP A 75 1.43 -7.69 2.26
N CYS A 76 0.14 -7.58 1.99
CA CYS A 76 -0.92 -8.06 2.86
C CYS A 76 -1.27 -9.51 2.53
N VAL A 77 -0.86 -10.41 3.41
CA VAL A 77 -1.06 -11.86 3.28
C VAL A 77 -1.95 -12.37 4.39
N ARG A 78 -2.53 -13.56 4.21
CA ARG A 78 -3.21 -14.21 5.31
C ARG A 78 -2.22 -14.62 6.41
N PRO A 79 -2.60 -14.56 7.69
CA PRO A 79 -1.78 -14.97 8.83
C PRO A 79 -1.10 -16.35 8.71
N ASP A 80 -1.74 -17.31 8.05
CA ASP A 80 -1.25 -18.67 7.79
C ASP A 80 -0.23 -18.76 6.64
N ALA A 81 -0.17 -17.75 5.77
CA ALA A 81 0.76 -17.68 4.66
C ALA A 81 2.09 -16.99 5.01
N CYS A 82 2.34 -16.70 6.30
CA CYS A 82 3.59 -16.09 6.72
C CYS A 82 4.78 -17.04 6.55
N PRO A 83 5.91 -16.60 5.95
CA PRO A 83 7.01 -17.46 5.55
C PRO A 83 7.81 -18.11 6.69
N ASN A 84 7.46 -17.88 7.95
CA ASN A 84 8.04 -18.53 9.13
C ASN A 84 6.98 -18.52 10.25
N ALA A 85 5.92 -19.33 10.12
CA ALA A 85 4.86 -19.43 11.12
C ALA A 85 5.37 -19.95 12.47
#